data_AF-A0A9D6JMV0-F1
#
_entry.id   AF-A0A9D6JMV0-F1
#
_cell.length_a   1.000
_cell.length_b   1.000
_cell.length_c   1.000
_cell.angle_alpha   90.00
_cell.angle_beta   90.00
_cell.angle_gamma   90.00
#
_symmetry.space_group_name_H-M   'P 1'
#
loop_
_entity.id
_entity.type
_entity.pdbx_description
1 polymer ?
#
loop_
_entity_poly.entity_id
_entity_poly.type
_entity_poly.pdbx_seq_one_letter_code
_entity_poly.pdbx_strand_id
1 'polypeptide(L)'
;VAQRLNKRRITRWALGRSVEHGLLGDRPKWLRTRDLGVIAGTLPLGVGMLVGGLNSPHDGTVSVEETYMSGASDFITLPVSHQGLLLSAEVAIQVITFLRAGKFSDDLVNMLLDPTV
;
A
#
# COMPACT_ATOMS: atom_id res chain seq x y z
N VAL A 1 -10.81 -1.80 -5.37
CA VAL A 1 -11.81 -0.71 -5.13
C VAL A 1 -12.20 0.10 -6.36
N ALA A 2 -11.24 0.61 -7.14
CA ALA A 2 -11.52 1.55 -8.23
C ALA A 2 -12.48 1.01 -9.31
N GLN A 3 -12.37 -0.27 -9.69
CA GLN A 3 -13.32 -0.90 -10.61
C GLN A 3 -14.79 -0.79 -10.13
N ARG A 4 -15.03 -0.80 -8.82
CA ARG A 4 -16.39 -0.66 -8.25
C ARG A 4 -16.87 0.79 -8.26
N LEU A 5 -16.00 1.71 -7.85
CA LEU A 5 -16.29 3.15 -7.92
C LEU A 5 -16.57 3.61 -9.36
N ASN A 6 -15.93 2.99 -10.36
CA ASN A 6 -16.15 3.30 -11.77
C ASN A 6 -17.51 2.81 -12.33
N LYS A 7 -18.16 1.83 -11.67
CA LYS A 7 -19.44 1.25 -12.14
C LYS A 7 -20.64 2.19 -11.96
N ARG A 8 -20.58 3.18 -11.07
CA ARG A 8 -21.68 4.15 -10.87
C ARG A 8 -21.26 5.56 -11.29
N ARG A 9 -22.11 6.28 -12.03
CA ARG A 9 -21.81 7.64 -12.54
C ARG A 9 -21.43 8.62 -11.43
N ILE A 10 -22.07 8.53 -10.27
CA ILE A 10 -21.86 9.45 -9.14
C ILE A 10 -20.49 9.21 -8.48
N THR A 11 -20.09 7.95 -8.30
CA THR A 11 -18.80 7.60 -7.68
C THR A 11 -17.64 7.62 -8.68
N ARG A 12 -17.90 7.56 -9.98
CA ARG A 12 -16.89 7.64 -11.04
C ARG A 12 -16.16 8.98 -11.02
N TRP A 13 -16.86 10.08 -10.75
CA TRP A 13 -16.26 11.41 -10.70
C TRP A 13 -15.10 11.49 -9.68
N ALA A 14 -15.22 10.79 -8.55
CA ALA A 14 -14.17 10.76 -7.53
C ALA A 14 -12.86 10.11 -7.99
N LEU A 15 -12.89 9.27 -9.04
CA LEU A 15 -11.68 8.67 -9.61
C LEU A 15 -10.99 9.58 -10.63
N GLY A 16 -11.71 10.57 -11.17
CA GLY A 16 -11.18 11.51 -12.15
C GLY A 16 -10.48 10.82 -13.33
N ARG A 17 -9.32 11.36 -13.75
CA ARG A 17 -8.48 10.80 -14.82
C ARG A 17 -7.59 9.64 -14.39
N SER A 18 -7.52 9.34 -13.09
CA SER A 18 -6.69 8.22 -12.58
C SER A 18 -7.17 6.84 -13.06
N VAL A 19 -8.36 6.77 -13.68
CA VAL A 19 -8.87 5.58 -14.35
C VAL A 19 -8.13 5.26 -15.66
N GLU A 20 -7.53 6.24 -16.33
CA GLU A 20 -6.83 6.04 -17.60
C GLU A 20 -5.43 5.48 -17.32
N HIS A 21 -5.13 4.27 -17.81
CA HIS A 21 -3.81 3.62 -17.70
C HIS A 21 -3.32 3.44 -16.26
N GLY A 22 -4.23 3.13 -15.34
CA GLY A 22 -3.93 3.11 -13.92
C GLY A 22 -4.91 2.26 -13.13
N LEU A 23 -5.91 2.92 -12.53
CA LEU A 23 -6.74 2.33 -11.48
C LEU A 23 -7.67 1.19 -11.95
N LEU A 24 -7.82 0.96 -13.25
CA LEU A 24 -8.69 -0.10 -13.79
C LEU A 24 -7.93 -1.39 -14.15
N GLY A 25 -6.62 -1.45 -13.87
CA GLY A 25 -5.79 -2.63 -14.11
C GLY A 25 -4.96 -2.56 -15.39
N ASP A 26 -5.10 -1.48 -16.15
CA ASP A 26 -4.30 -1.10 -17.32
C ASP A 26 -3.00 -0.34 -16.96
N ARG A 27 -2.51 -0.56 -15.73
CA ARG A 27 -1.27 0.05 -15.23
C ARG A 27 -0.04 -0.41 -16.04
N PRO A 28 0.92 0.49 -16.34
CA PRO A 28 2.14 0.11 -17.04
C PRO A 28 2.93 -0.93 -16.23
N LYS A 29 3.59 -1.85 -16.95
CA LYS A 29 4.44 -2.85 -16.33
C LYS A 29 5.65 -2.17 -15.70
N TRP A 30 5.98 -2.54 -14.46
CA TRP A 30 7.23 -2.12 -13.84
C TRP A 30 8.40 -2.78 -14.58
N LEU A 31 9.28 -1.97 -15.15
CA LEU A 31 10.41 -2.43 -15.98
C LEU A 31 11.66 -2.80 -15.16
N ARG A 32 11.56 -2.87 -13.82
CA ARG A 32 12.67 -3.21 -12.90
C ARG A 32 13.95 -2.38 -13.09
N THR A 33 13.83 -1.13 -13.52
CA THR A 33 14.98 -0.23 -13.68
C THR A 33 15.54 0.27 -12.35
N ARG A 34 14.77 0.10 -11.25
CA ARG A 34 15.12 0.46 -9.88
C ARG A 34 14.50 -0.56 -8.93
N ASP A 35 15.05 -0.63 -7.72
CA ASP A 35 14.43 -1.38 -6.63
C ASP A 35 13.05 -0.80 -6.30
N LEU A 36 12.12 -1.71 -6.00
CA LEU A 36 10.75 -1.39 -5.66
C LEU A 36 10.35 -2.14 -4.40
N GLY A 37 10.12 -1.41 -3.31
CA GLY A 37 9.58 -1.96 -2.07
C GLY A 37 8.08 -1.68 -1.97
N VAL A 38 7.32 -2.64 -1.47
CA VAL A 38 5.87 -2.47 -1.22
C VAL A 38 5.58 -2.70 0.27
N ILE A 39 4.99 -1.70 0.92
CA ILE A 39 4.47 -1.79 2.28
C ILE A 39 2.94 -1.73 2.19
N ALA A 40 2.26 -2.77 2.71
CA ALA A 40 0.80 -2.84 2.72
C ALA A 40 0.25 -2.83 4.14
N GLY A 41 -0.80 -2.04 4.38
CA GLY A 41 -1.51 -2.03 5.66
C GLY A 41 -2.52 -3.18 5.76
N THR A 42 -2.77 -3.66 6.99
CA THR A 42 -3.72 -4.74 7.26
C THR A 42 -4.80 -4.38 8.29
N LEU A 43 -4.77 -3.17 8.85
CA LEU A 43 -5.75 -2.72 9.84
C LEU A 43 -6.95 -2.04 9.13
N PRO A 44 -8.16 -2.63 9.18
CA PRO A 44 -9.28 -2.19 8.37
C PRO A 44 -10.02 -0.96 8.94
N LEU A 45 -9.30 0.13 9.22
CA LEU A 45 -9.87 1.39 9.71
C LEU A 45 -9.81 2.47 8.61
N GLY A 46 -10.93 2.76 7.95
CA GLY A 46 -10.94 3.78 6.89
C GLY A 46 -12.22 3.83 6.04
N VAL A 47 -12.19 4.69 5.00
CA VAL A 47 -13.34 5.01 4.14
C VAL A 47 -13.86 3.81 3.35
N GLY A 48 -13.03 2.82 3.03
CA GLY A 48 -13.42 1.58 2.37
C GLY A 48 -14.34 0.69 3.19
N MET A 49 -14.45 0.90 4.51
CA MET A 49 -15.52 0.31 5.34
C MET A 49 -16.92 0.74 4.87
N LEU A 50 -17.06 1.95 4.31
CA LEU A 50 -18.33 2.48 3.78
C LEU A 50 -18.65 1.94 2.38
N VAL A 51 -17.64 1.53 1.61
CA VAL A 51 -17.79 1.05 0.23
C VAL A 51 -18.01 -0.46 0.16
N GLY A 52 -17.56 -1.20 1.18
CA GLY A 52 -17.79 -2.64 1.36
C GLY A 52 -17.04 -3.56 0.39
N GLY A 53 -16.87 -4.82 0.80
CA GLY A 53 -16.39 -5.93 -0.03
C GLY A 53 -14.90 -5.93 -0.37
N LEU A 54 -14.05 -5.29 0.44
CA LEU A 54 -12.61 -5.45 0.32
C LEU A 54 -12.23 -6.89 0.67
N ASN A 55 -11.35 -7.52 -0.12
CA ASN A 55 -10.77 -8.80 0.26
C ASN A 55 -9.84 -8.56 1.44
N SER A 56 -9.98 -9.34 2.50
CA SER A 56 -9.05 -9.30 3.64
C SER A 56 -7.76 -10.05 3.31
N PRO A 57 -6.61 -9.65 3.89
CA PRO A 57 -6.42 -8.46 4.73
C PRO A 57 -6.42 -7.15 3.93
N HIS A 58 -6.83 -6.05 4.57
CA HIS A 58 -6.90 -4.72 3.96
C HIS A 58 -6.72 -3.59 4.97
N ASP A 59 -6.21 -2.45 4.51
CA ASP A 59 -5.93 -1.26 5.33
C ASP A 59 -7.15 -0.34 5.54
N GLY A 60 -8.32 -0.80 5.08
CA GLY A 60 -9.57 -0.04 5.12
C GLY A 60 -9.81 0.79 3.87
N THR A 61 -8.95 0.72 2.84
CA THR A 61 -9.16 1.32 1.51
C THR A 61 -8.67 0.42 0.38
N VAL A 62 -7.57 -0.31 0.56
CA VAL A 62 -6.92 -1.17 -0.44
C VAL A 62 -6.67 -2.54 0.18
N SER A 63 -6.93 -3.62 -0.57
CA SER A 63 -6.55 -4.97 -0.11
C SER A 63 -5.06 -5.22 -0.32
N VAL A 64 -4.46 -6.04 0.55
CA VAL A 64 -3.06 -6.48 0.38
C VAL A 64 -2.86 -7.11 -1.00
N GLU A 65 -3.84 -7.88 -1.48
CA GLU A 65 -3.82 -8.47 -2.82
C GLU A 65 -3.65 -7.42 -3.94
N GLU A 66 -4.35 -6.29 -3.86
CA GLU A 66 -4.27 -5.22 -4.86
C GLU A 66 -2.89 -4.54 -4.87
N THR A 67 -2.16 -4.59 -3.76
CA THR A 67 -0.81 -4.01 -3.62
C THR A 67 0.29 -4.88 -4.23
N TYR A 68 0.02 -6.16 -4.52
CA TYR A 68 1.04 -7.01 -5.13
C TYR A 68 1.45 -6.46 -6.50
N MET A 69 2.77 -6.33 -6.65
CA MET A 69 3.39 -5.88 -7.90
C MET A 69 4.46 -6.89 -8.29
N SER A 70 4.27 -7.49 -9.47
CA SER A 70 5.24 -8.44 -10.02
C SER A 70 6.59 -7.75 -10.17
N GLY A 71 7.58 -8.24 -9.43
CA GLY A 71 8.93 -7.74 -9.47
C GLY A 71 9.26 -6.56 -8.57
N ALA A 72 8.48 -6.37 -7.52
CA ALA A 72 8.99 -5.74 -6.30
C ALA A 72 10.24 -6.49 -5.80
N SER A 73 11.23 -5.74 -5.32
CA SER A 73 12.45 -6.24 -4.68
C SER A 73 12.14 -6.80 -3.29
N ASP A 74 11.15 -6.22 -2.60
CA ASP A 74 10.66 -6.72 -1.32
C ASP A 74 9.22 -6.32 -1.03
N PHE A 75 8.58 -7.03 -0.12
CA PHE A 75 7.17 -6.84 0.26
C PHE A 75 6.98 -7.11 1.76
N ILE A 76 6.34 -6.18 2.48
CA ILE A 76 5.98 -6.37 3.89
C ILE A 76 4.55 -5.89 4.16
N THR A 77 3.89 -6.55 5.12
CA THR A 77 2.61 -6.11 5.66
C THR A 77 2.76 -5.60 7.08
N LEU A 78 2.11 -4.50 7.42
CA LEU A 78 2.09 -3.93 8.77
C LEU A 78 0.65 -3.73 9.26
N PRO A 79 0.38 -3.86 10.58
CA PRO A 79 -0.95 -3.68 11.17
C PRO A 79 -1.37 -2.20 11.28
N VAL A 80 -1.29 -1.48 10.15
CA VAL A 80 -1.62 -0.06 10.03
C VAL A 80 -2.77 0.14 9.06
N SER A 81 -3.54 1.21 9.27
CA SER A 81 -4.62 1.60 8.36
C SER A 81 -4.09 2.38 7.16
N HIS A 82 -4.95 2.64 6.18
CA HIS A 82 -4.57 3.35 4.95
C HIS A 82 -3.97 4.73 5.26
N GLN A 83 -4.60 5.48 6.16
CA GLN A 83 -4.06 6.76 6.62
C GLN A 83 -2.88 6.56 7.58
N GLY A 84 -2.90 5.48 8.36
CA GLY A 84 -1.79 5.10 9.24
C GLY A 84 -0.47 4.86 8.50
N LEU A 85 -0.51 4.38 7.25
CA LEU A 85 0.70 4.24 6.41
C LEU A 85 1.48 5.55 6.27
N LEU A 86 0.81 6.70 6.26
CA LEU A 86 1.46 8.01 6.12
C LEU A 86 2.05 8.56 7.43
N LEU A 87 1.53 8.13 8.58
CA LEU A 87 1.84 8.70 9.89
C LEU A 87 2.60 7.75 10.82
N SER A 88 2.73 6.48 10.44
CA SER A 88 3.37 5.46 11.27
C SER A 88 4.89 5.60 11.28
N ALA A 89 5.47 5.71 12.48
CA ALA A 89 6.92 5.67 12.67
C ALA A 89 7.52 4.32 12.22
N GLU A 90 6.81 3.22 12.45
CA GLU A 90 7.22 1.87 12.01
C GLU A 90 7.33 1.79 10.48
N VAL A 91 6.36 2.37 9.76
CA VAL A 91 6.41 2.45 8.30
C VAL A 91 7.58 3.32 7.84
N ALA A 92 7.81 4.47 8.48
CA ALA A 92 8.92 5.35 8.16
C ALA A 92 10.28 4.64 8.32
N ILE A 93 10.46 3.87 9.40
CA ILE A 93 11.67 3.06 9.62
C ILE A 93 11.83 2.03 8.51
N GLN A 94 10.77 1.31 8.14
CA GLN A 94 10.85 0.33 7.05
C GLN A 94 11.23 0.98 5.71
N VAL A 95 10.71 2.17 5.42
CA VAL A 95 11.11 2.94 4.23
C VAL A 95 12.60 3.27 4.29
N ILE A 96 13.10 3.78 5.42
CA ILE A 96 14.53 4.11 5.59
C ILE A 96 15.39 2.85 5.40
N THR A 97 15.01 1.74 6.03
CA THR A 97 15.72 0.45 5.92
C THR A 97 15.77 -0.02 4.47
N PHE A 98 14.64 -0.01 3.77
CA PHE A 98 14.58 -0.40 2.36
C PHE A 98 15.45 0.50 1.48
N LEU A 99 15.42 1.82 1.70
CA LEU A 99 16.26 2.75 0.94
C LEU A 99 17.76 2.54 1.18
N ARG A 100 18.15 2.08 2.38
CA ARG A 100 19.56 1.80 2.73
C ARG A 100 20.03 0.42 2.24
N ALA A 101 19.18 -0.60 2.33
CA ALA A 101 19.57 -2.00 2.19
C ALA A 101 18.89 -2.74 1.02
N GLY A 102 17.89 -2.14 0.37
CA GLY A 102 17.08 -2.77 -0.68
C GLY A 102 16.10 -3.84 -0.16
N LYS A 103 15.94 -3.95 1.17
CA LYS A 103 15.10 -4.94 1.87
C LYS A 103 14.47 -4.33 3.12
N PHE A 104 13.29 -4.84 3.49
CA PHE A 104 12.64 -4.54 4.76
C PHE A 104 13.30 -5.33 5.90
N SER A 105 13.13 -4.84 7.13
CA SER A 105 13.62 -5.55 8.33
C SER A 105 12.53 -6.45 8.90
N ASP A 106 12.91 -7.67 9.31
CA ASP A 106 12.05 -8.56 10.10
C ASP A 106 12.10 -8.20 11.61
N ASP A 107 13.03 -7.36 12.03
CA ASP A 107 13.33 -7.06 13.44
C ASP A 107 13.13 -5.57 13.77
N LEU A 108 11.86 -5.14 13.68
CA LEU A 108 11.47 -3.75 13.94
C LEU A 108 11.56 -3.32 15.40
N VAL A 109 11.36 -4.26 16.32
CA VAL A 109 11.37 -3.99 17.76
C VAL A 109 12.74 -3.46 18.17
N ASN A 110 13.81 -4.09 17.68
CA ASN A 110 15.16 -3.65 18.00
C ASN A 110 15.50 -2.30 17.35
N MET A 111 14.96 -1.98 16.17
CA MET A 111 15.19 -0.69 15.51
C MET A 111 14.47 0.48 16.17
N LEU A 112 13.24 0.27 16.68
CA LEU A 112 12.50 1.33 17.39
C LEU A 112 13.08 1.66 18.76
N LEU A 113 13.82 0.73 19.36
CA LEU A 113 14.46 0.88 20.67
C LEU A 113 15.91 1.35 20.56
N ASP A 114 16.49 1.40 19.36
CA ASP A 114 17.84 1.89 19.12
C ASP A 114 17.83 3.42 18.92
N PRO A 115 18.42 4.21 19.84
CA PRO A 115 18.45 5.66 19.75
C PRO A 115 19.35 6.20 18.61
N THR A 116 19.98 5.34 17.80
CA THR A 116 20.92 5.72 16.74
C THR A 116 20.36 5.66 15.31
N VAL A 117 19.10 5.28 15.12
CA VAL A 117 18.43 5.19 13.80
C VAL A 117 17.95 6.55 13.29
#